data_AF-A0A6G9QQK8-F1
#
_entry.id   AF-A0A6G9QQK8-F1
#
_cell.length_a   1.000
_cell.length_b   1.000
_cell.length_c   1.000
_cell.angle_alpha   90.00
_cell.angle_beta   90.00
_cell.angle_gamma   90.00
#
_symmetry.space_group_name_H-M   'P 1'
#
loop_
_entity.id
_entity.type
_entity.pdbx_description
1 polymer ?
#
loop_
_entity_poly.entity_id
_entity_poly.type
_entity_poly.pdbx_seq_one_letter_code
_entity_poly.pdbx_strand_id
1 'polypeptide(L)'
;MTEYKAPRWHYEYGKSGKGYNLKLLSIDEVFVSADLLKKWIKPTNSIDNPEMYKPIVTSKEYESLWLYCNRLIDNIKKLNKNEVTEHDMDSLNTAINRIFSDIGWREMKKKFRQLDKRQRKVRVVLSTGVANALNQYKEQQGFATIDESIDELLSFHKYHNENSEVNDEQ
;
A
#
# COMPACT_ATOMS: atom_id res chain seq x y z
N MET A 1 -12.73 16.72 -8.95
CA MET A 1 -11.46 16.84 -8.21
C MET A 1 -10.46 15.90 -8.85
N THR A 2 -9.31 16.42 -9.27
CA THR A 2 -8.25 15.65 -9.93
C THR A 2 -7.58 14.71 -8.94
N GLU A 3 -7.59 13.41 -9.26
CA GLU A 3 -6.89 12.37 -8.53
C GLU A 3 -5.40 12.72 -8.44
N TYR A 4 -4.86 12.86 -7.23
CA TYR A 4 -3.45 13.22 -7.01
C TYR A 4 -2.54 12.15 -7.65
N LYS A 5 -1.72 12.58 -8.61
CA LYS A 5 -0.72 11.73 -9.25
C LYS A 5 0.64 11.98 -8.61
N ALA A 6 1.11 11.01 -7.83
CA ALA A 6 2.42 11.09 -7.20
C ALA A 6 3.51 11.46 -8.23
N PRO A 7 4.34 12.50 -7.97
CA PRO A 7 5.35 12.93 -8.91
C PRO A 7 6.40 11.82 -9.16
N ARG A 8 7.03 11.90 -10.33
CA ARG A 8 8.13 10.99 -10.69
C ARG A 8 9.35 11.31 -9.82
N TRP A 9 10.06 10.25 -9.42
CA TRP A 9 11.32 10.37 -8.68
C TRP A 9 12.37 11.14 -9.51
N HIS A 10 12.99 12.14 -8.89
CA HIS A 10 14.19 12.77 -9.40
C HIS A 10 15.39 12.08 -8.74
N TYR A 11 16.02 11.17 -9.48
CA TYR A 11 17.20 10.41 -9.05
C TYR A 11 18.36 11.35 -8.67
N GLU A 12 19.03 11.05 -7.57
CA GLU A 12 20.21 11.81 -7.11
C GLU A 12 21.36 11.81 -8.11
N TYR A 13 21.45 10.78 -8.96
CA TYR A 13 22.58 10.55 -9.88
C TYR A 13 22.15 10.47 -11.37
N GLY A 14 21.00 11.05 -11.74
CA GLY A 14 20.49 11.03 -13.12
C GLY A 14 19.65 9.81 -13.47
N LYS A 15 19.21 9.71 -14.75
CA LYS A 15 18.25 8.68 -15.22
C LYS A 15 18.76 7.27 -14.87
N SER A 16 17.98 6.49 -14.13
CA SER A 16 18.25 5.07 -14.00
C SER A 16 18.18 4.39 -15.37
N GLY A 17 19.07 3.43 -15.64
CA GLY A 17 18.99 2.53 -16.80
C GLY A 17 17.70 1.69 -16.82
N LYS A 18 17.61 0.75 -17.79
CA LYS A 18 16.43 -0.08 -18.12
C LYS A 18 15.61 -0.49 -16.86
N GLY A 19 14.40 0.05 -16.74
CA GLY A 19 13.46 -0.23 -15.65
C GLY A 19 12.35 0.83 -15.52
N TYR A 20 11.34 0.55 -14.70
CA TYR A 20 10.30 1.54 -14.36
C TYR A 20 10.87 2.61 -13.42
N ASN A 21 10.61 3.88 -13.73
CA ASN A 21 11.00 5.00 -12.86
C ASN A 21 10.37 4.84 -11.46
N LEU A 22 11.17 5.09 -10.43
CA LEU A 22 10.70 5.12 -9.05
C LEU A 22 9.63 6.22 -8.93
N LYS A 23 8.55 5.93 -8.20
CA LYS A 23 7.47 6.88 -7.91
C LYS A 23 7.48 7.21 -6.43
N LEU A 24 7.23 8.48 -6.14
CA LEU A 24 7.03 8.99 -4.79
C LEU A 24 5.78 8.35 -4.14
N LEU A 25 5.53 8.69 -2.87
CA LEU A 25 4.38 8.16 -2.15
C LEU A 25 3.07 8.67 -2.76
N SER A 26 2.14 7.74 -2.99
CA SER A 26 0.74 8.08 -3.23
C SER A 26 -0.03 8.23 -1.91
N ILE A 27 -1.22 8.83 -1.97
CA ILE A 27 -2.12 8.96 -0.83
C ILE A 27 -2.44 7.57 -0.26
N ASP A 28 -2.84 6.61 -1.11
CA ASP A 28 -3.17 5.25 -0.66
C ASP A 28 -2.02 4.57 0.08
N GLU A 29 -0.79 4.73 -0.42
CA GLU A 29 0.38 4.14 0.22
C GLU A 29 0.59 4.71 1.61
N VAL A 30 0.42 6.03 1.81
CA VAL A 30 0.54 6.65 3.14
C VAL A 30 -0.48 6.06 4.11
N PHE A 31 -1.74 5.89 3.71
CA PHE A 31 -2.77 5.33 4.60
C PHE A 31 -2.49 3.88 4.99
N VAL A 32 -1.92 3.09 4.07
CA VAL A 32 -1.58 1.69 4.33
C VAL A 32 -0.31 1.56 5.19
N SER A 33 0.67 2.45 4.99
CA SER A 33 2.04 2.24 5.48
C SER A 33 2.54 3.26 6.50
N ALA A 34 1.74 4.25 6.90
CA ALA A 34 2.16 5.33 7.79
C ALA A 34 2.91 4.85 9.04
N ASP A 35 2.44 3.80 9.70
CA ASP A 35 3.07 3.31 10.94
C ASP A 35 4.44 2.67 10.66
N LEU A 36 4.57 1.95 9.54
CA LEU A 36 5.85 1.42 9.08
C LEU A 36 6.81 2.55 8.68
N LEU A 37 6.30 3.54 7.94
CA LEU A 37 7.06 4.71 7.51
C LEU A 37 7.61 5.46 8.73
N LYS A 38 6.77 5.72 9.74
CA LYS A 38 7.18 6.32 11.01
C LYS A 38 8.26 5.54 11.72
N LYS A 39 8.17 4.20 11.73
CA LYS A 39 9.22 3.34 12.28
C LYS A 39 10.54 3.50 11.51
N TRP A 40 10.47 3.62 10.19
CA TRP A 40 11.64 3.66 9.33
C TRP A 40 12.37 5.00 9.35
N ILE A 41 11.66 6.11 9.53
CA ILE A 41 12.29 7.43 9.68
C ILE A 41 12.86 7.67 11.08
N LYS A 42 12.73 6.73 12.03
CA LYS A 42 13.34 6.90 13.37
C LYS A 42 14.87 6.94 13.26
N PRO A 43 15.54 7.82 14.03
CA PRO A 43 17.02 7.91 14.03
C PRO A 43 17.75 6.60 14.30
N THR A 44 17.16 5.70 15.08
CA THR A 44 17.78 4.40 15.37
C THR A 44 17.83 3.49 14.15
N ASN A 45 16.87 3.60 13.22
CA ASN A 45 16.74 2.66 12.10
C ASN A 45 17.82 2.86 11.03
N SER A 46 18.45 4.04 10.97
CA SER A 46 19.58 4.31 10.10
C SER A 46 20.90 3.72 10.60
N ILE A 47 20.98 3.34 11.87
CA ILE A 47 22.15 2.65 12.42
C ILE A 47 22.22 1.23 11.88
N ASP A 48 21.07 0.55 11.81
CA ASP A 48 20.98 -0.86 11.40
C ASP A 48 21.09 -1.07 9.88
N ASN A 49 20.69 -0.07 9.07
CA ASN A 49 20.66 -0.18 7.60
C ASN A 49 21.12 1.14 6.94
N PRO A 50 22.38 1.57 7.14
CA PRO A 50 22.86 2.90 6.74
C PRO A 50 22.72 3.18 5.23
N GLU A 51 22.85 2.16 4.38
CA GLU A 51 22.72 2.25 2.92
C GLU A 51 21.33 2.72 2.45
N MET A 52 20.30 2.56 3.28
CA MET A 52 18.95 3.00 2.97
C MET A 52 18.77 4.53 3.13
N TYR A 53 19.71 5.21 3.76
CA TYR A 53 19.56 6.61 4.15
C TYR A 53 20.58 7.50 3.48
N LYS A 54 20.20 8.78 3.33
CA LYS A 54 21.11 9.84 2.91
C LYS A 54 21.94 10.33 4.11
N PRO A 55 23.08 11.01 3.87
CA PRO A 55 23.92 11.53 4.94
C PRO A 55 23.23 12.48 5.93
N ILE A 56 22.05 13.02 5.60
CA ILE A 56 21.32 13.90 6.52
C ILE A 56 21.02 13.24 7.87
N VAL A 57 20.93 11.91 7.93
CA VAL A 57 20.60 11.17 9.16
C VAL A 57 21.66 11.29 10.26
N THR A 58 22.90 11.64 9.90
CA THR A 58 23.99 11.89 10.86
C THR A 58 24.13 13.37 11.20
N SER A 59 23.34 14.25 10.57
CA SER A 59 23.37 15.69 10.80
C SER A 59 22.55 16.09 12.03
N LYS A 60 22.89 17.24 12.61
CA LYS A 60 22.09 17.85 13.70
C LYS A 60 20.68 18.25 13.26
N GLU A 61 20.45 18.41 11.96
CA GLU A 61 19.14 18.75 11.38
C GLU A 61 18.20 17.55 11.28
N TYR A 62 18.69 16.32 11.51
CA TYR A 62 17.87 15.14 11.30
C TYR A 62 16.67 15.07 12.25
N GLU A 63 16.85 15.47 13.51
CA GLU A 63 15.81 15.40 14.51
C GLU A 63 14.61 16.29 14.14
N SER A 64 14.87 17.52 13.68
CA SER A 64 13.80 18.43 13.24
C SER A 64 13.11 17.92 11.98
N LEU A 65 13.85 17.36 11.03
CA LEU A 65 13.29 16.73 9.82
C LEU A 65 12.43 15.52 10.16
N TRP A 66 12.87 14.66 11.08
CA TRP A 66 12.12 13.50 11.57
C TRP A 66 10.80 13.92 12.24
N LEU A 67 10.85 14.92 13.14
CA LEU A 67 9.65 15.46 13.78
C LEU A 67 8.70 16.08 12.76
N TYR A 68 9.23 16.80 11.77
CA TYR A 68 8.43 17.38 10.68
C TYR A 68 7.72 16.30 9.86
N CYS A 69 8.43 15.24 9.45
CA CYS A 69 7.84 14.09 8.77
C CYS A 69 6.73 13.45 9.61
N ASN A 70 6.96 13.20 10.90
CA ASN A 70 5.95 12.62 11.78
C ASN A 70 4.67 13.47 11.85
N ARG A 71 4.82 14.79 11.98
CA ARG A 71 3.71 15.72 12.02
C ARG A 71 2.91 15.70 10.72
N LEU A 72 3.57 15.69 9.57
CA LEU A 72 2.91 15.59 8.26
C LEU A 72 2.14 14.27 8.14
N ILE A 73 2.75 13.14 8.53
CA ILE A 73 2.10 11.82 8.52
C ILE A 73 0.86 11.83 9.42
N ASP A 74 0.95 12.39 10.64
CA ASP A 74 -0.18 12.46 11.56
C ASP A 74 -1.31 13.34 11.05
N ASN A 75 -0.98 14.48 10.43
CA ASN A 75 -1.98 15.35 9.82
C ASN A 75 -2.70 14.62 8.69
N ILE A 76 -1.96 13.98 7.78
CA ILE A 76 -2.55 13.24 6.65
C ILE A 76 -3.42 12.07 7.14
N LYS A 77 -2.98 11.31 8.16
CA LYS A 77 -3.78 10.19 8.72
C LYS A 77 -5.11 10.63 9.35
N LYS A 78 -5.23 11.89 9.77
CA LYS A 78 -6.48 12.42 10.37
C LYS A 78 -7.51 12.83 9.32
N LEU A 79 -7.08 13.00 8.07
CA LEU A 79 -7.94 13.40 6.96
C LEU A 79 -8.58 12.18 6.30
N ASN A 80 -9.70 12.40 5.60
CA ASN A 80 -10.17 11.45 4.61
C ASN A 80 -9.28 11.53 3.35
N LYS A 81 -9.19 10.43 2.58
CA LYS A 81 -8.31 10.36 1.39
C LYS A 81 -8.58 11.47 0.36
N ASN A 82 -9.83 11.90 0.22
CA ASN A 82 -10.28 12.95 -0.69
C ASN A 82 -9.99 14.37 -0.17
N GLU A 83 -9.68 14.53 1.12
CA GLU A 83 -9.34 15.81 1.75
C GLU A 83 -7.84 16.08 1.75
N VAL A 84 -7.02 15.06 1.49
CA VAL A 84 -5.56 15.21 1.42
C VAL A 84 -5.19 16.05 0.21
N THR A 85 -4.51 17.17 0.47
CA THR A 85 -4.12 18.09 -0.59
C THR A 85 -2.84 17.65 -1.28
N GLU A 86 -2.65 18.10 -2.53
CA GLU A 86 -1.38 17.94 -3.26
C GLU A 86 -0.21 18.54 -2.49
N HIS A 87 -0.41 19.70 -1.87
CA HIS A 87 0.60 20.37 -1.05
C HIS A 87 1.07 19.51 0.14
N ASP A 88 0.15 18.83 0.84
CA ASP A 88 0.50 17.96 1.97
C ASP A 88 1.37 16.78 1.50
N MET A 89 1.00 16.19 0.37
CA MET A 89 1.74 15.08 -0.22
C MET A 89 3.09 15.48 -0.77
N ASP A 90 3.20 16.64 -1.43
CA ASP A 90 4.45 17.19 -1.92
C ASP A 90 5.40 17.55 -0.78
N SER A 91 4.86 18.14 0.29
CA SER A 91 5.61 18.43 1.52
C SER A 91 6.16 17.15 2.15
N LEU A 92 5.32 16.12 2.27
CA LEU A 92 5.73 14.84 2.85
C LEU A 92 6.77 14.14 1.99
N ASN A 93 6.52 14.03 0.68
CA ASN A 93 7.45 13.43 -0.26
C ASN A 93 8.79 14.17 -0.28
N THR A 94 8.78 15.50 -0.29
CA THR A 94 10.01 16.30 -0.26
C THR A 94 10.81 16.06 1.02
N ALA A 95 10.15 16.00 2.18
CA ALA A 95 10.80 15.72 3.46
C ALA A 95 11.40 14.31 3.50
N ILE A 96 10.65 13.30 3.06
CA ILE A 96 11.10 11.90 3.00
C ILE A 96 12.24 11.72 1.97
N ASN A 97 12.22 12.45 0.87
CA ASN A 97 13.29 12.46 -0.14
C ASN A 97 14.60 12.98 0.41
N ARG A 98 14.58 13.79 1.47
CA ARG A 98 15.82 14.19 2.14
C ARG A 98 16.39 13.06 2.99
N ILE A 99 15.55 12.11 3.43
CA ILE A 99 15.92 11.03 4.36
C ILE A 99 16.45 9.78 3.63
N PHE A 100 15.69 9.23 2.68
CA PHE A 100 16.01 7.93 2.10
C PHE A 100 16.83 8.03 0.81
N SER A 101 17.82 7.16 0.67
CA SER A 101 18.56 6.95 -0.58
C SER A 101 17.66 6.26 -1.64
N ASP A 102 18.14 6.16 -2.87
CA ASP A 102 17.48 5.38 -3.92
C ASP A 102 17.20 3.92 -3.49
N ILE A 103 18.14 3.32 -2.76
CA ILE A 103 18.01 1.95 -2.22
C ILE A 103 16.92 1.92 -1.15
N GLY A 104 16.93 2.90 -0.22
CA GLY A 104 15.91 3.02 0.81
C GLY A 104 14.51 3.13 0.25
N TRP A 105 14.33 3.96 -0.79
CA TRP A 105 13.04 4.08 -1.48
C TRP A 105 12.58 2.78 -2.13
N ARG A 106 13.47 2.03 -2.78
CA ARG A 106 13.11 0.75 -3.42
C ARG A 106 12.62 -0.26 -2.38
N GLU A 107 13.34 -0.41 -1.28
CA GLU A 107 12.95 -1.33 -0.21
C GLU A 107 11.66 -0.88 0.48
N MET A 108 11.49 0.43 0.69
CA MET A 108 10.27 1.00 1.25
C MET A 108 9.05 0.70 0.37
N LYS A 109 9.12 1.01 -0.93
CA LYS A 109 8.03 0.71 -1.88
C LYS A 109 7.73 -0.78 -1.96
N LYS A 110 8.75 -1.64 -1.90
CA LYS A 110 8.58 -3.09 -1.87
C LYS A 110 7.80 -3.54 -0.62
N LYS A 111 8.15 -3.02 0.56
CA LYS A 111 7.44 -3.32 1.81
C LYS A 111 6.01 -2.78 1.82
N PHE A 112 5.79 -1.58 1.29
CA PHE A 112 4.45 -0.98 1.23
C PHE A 112 3.51 -1.81 0.35
N ARG A 113 3.98 -2.28 -0.82
CA ARG A 113 3.22 -3.22 -1.65
C ARG A 113 2.90 -4.53 -0.93
N GLN A 114 3.83 -5.06 -0.13
CA GLN A 114 3.59 -6.27 0.65
C GLN A 114 2.54 -6.04 1.75
N LEU A 115 2.56 -4.88 2.41
CA LEU A 115 1.55 -4.50 3.39
C LEU A 115 0.16 -4.34 2.77
N ASP A 116 0.06 -3.62 1.66
CA ASP A 116 -1.20 -3.44 0.93
C ASP A 116 -1.79 -4.80 0.50
N LYS A 117 -0.95 -5.68 -0.07
CA LYS A 117 -1.38 -7.05 -0.41
C LYS A 117 -1.89 -7.85 0.79
N ARG A 118 -1.31 -7.66 1.98
CA ARG A 118 -1.75 -8.32 3.22
C ARG A 118 -3.05 -7.74 3.76
N GLN A 119 -3.31 -6.45 3.59
CA GLN A 119 -4.58 -5.84 4.00
C GLN A 119 -5.75 -6.29 3.11
N ARG A 120 -5.49 -6.52 1.82
CA ARG A 120 -6.50 -6.98 0.85
C ARG A 120 -6.79 -8.49 0.89
N LYS A 121 -5.94 -9.29 1.54
CA LYS A 121 -6.10 -10.75 1.62
C LYS A 121 -6.29 -11.20 3.06
N VAL A 122 -7.42 -11.82 3.36
CA VAL A 122 -7.70 -12.44 4.65
C VAL A 122 -7.40 -13.93 4.58
N ARG A 123 -6.76 -14.48 5.61
CA ARG A 123 -6.62 -15.93 5.74
C ARG A 123 -7.88 -16.48 6.40
N VAL A 124 -8.71 -17.14 5.62
CA VAL A 124 -9.92 -17.83 6.12
C VAL A 124 -9.55 -19.25 6.54
N VAL A 125 -10.06 -19.69 7.69
CA VAL A 125 -9.93 -21.09 8.14
C VAL A 125 -11.17 -21.83 7.70
N LEU A 126 -10.99 -22.89 6.89
CA LEU A 126 -12.06 -23.75 6.41
C LEU A 126 -11.82 -25.18 6.93
N SER A 127 -12.90 -25.94 7.13
CA SER A 127 -12.77 -27.38 7.39
C SER A 127 -12.18 -28.08 6.16
N THR A 128 -11.45 -29.17 6.36
CA THR A 128 -10.80 -29.92 5.27
C THR A 128 -11.81 -30.37 4.21
N GLY A 129 -13.02 -30.78 4.64
CA GLY A 129 -14.09 -31.17 3.72
C GLY A 129 -14.54 -30.02 2.81
N VAL A 130 -14.74 -28.82 3.37
CA VAL A 130 -15.11 -27.62 2.60
C VAL A 130 -14.00 -27.20 1.65
N ALA A 131 -12.74 -27.22 2.11
CA ALA A 131 -11.60 -26.90 1.27
C ALA A 131 -11.46 -27.87 0.08
N ASN A 132 -11.69 -29.17 0.31
CA ASN A 132 -11.67 -30.17 -0.75
C ASN A 132 -12.82 -29.99 -1.75
N ALA A 133 -14.04 -29.72 -1.26
CA ALA A 133 -15.19 -29.45 -2.13
C ALA A 133 -14.97 -28.20 -2.99
N LEU A 134 -14.41 -27.13 -2.42
CA LEU A 134 -14.02 -25.92 -3.16
C LEU A 134 -12.98 -26.21 -4.23
N ASN A 135 -11.96 -27.03 -3.94
CA ASN A 135 -10.96 -27.41 -4.93
C ASN A 135 -11.56 -28.24 -6.07
N GLN A 136 -12.44 -29.19 -5.75
CA GLN A 136 -13.15 -29.98 -6.76
C GLN A 136 -14.03 -29.09 -7.63
N TYR A 137 -14.79 -28.16 -7.04
CA TYR A 137 -15.60 -27.21 -7.79
C TYR A 137 -14.75 -26.33 -8.71
N LYS A 138 -13.62 -25.79 -8.21
CA LYS A 138 -12.66 -25.03 -9.01
C LYS A 138 -12.20 -25.81 -10.23
N GLU A 139 -11.78 -27.06 -10.05
CA GLU A 139 -11.30 -27.92 -11.13
C GLU A 139 -12.40 -28.26 -12.14
N GLN A 140 -13.62 -28.55 -11.68
CA GLN A 140 -14.76 -28.86 -12.52
C GLN A 140 -15.19 -27.68 -13.41
N GLN A 141 -15.12 -26.46 -12.88
CA GLN A 141 -15.47 -25.25 -13.62
C GLN A 141 -14.29 -24.66 -14.41
N GLY A 142 -13.08 -25.22 -14.25
CA GLY A 142 -11.88 -24.76 -14.97
C GLY A 142 -11.34 -23.41 -14.47
N PHE A 143 -11.62 -23.03 -13.23
CA PHE A 143 -11.11 -21.78 -12.64
C PHE A 143 -9.61 -21.87 -12.34
N ALA A 144 -8.89 -20.78 -12.55
CA ALA A 144 -7.46 -20.70 -12.29
C ALA A 144 -7.16 -20.57 -10.79
N THR A 145 -8.09 -19.97 -10.03
CA THR A 145 -7.92 -19.72 -8.59
C THR A 145 -9.14 -20.09 -7.76
N ILE A 146 -8.93 -20.36 -6.47
CA ILE A 146 -10.02 -20.55 -5.51
C ILE A 146 -10.83 -19.26 -5.36
N ASP A 147 -10.18 -18.09 -5.47
CA ASP A 147 -10.83 -16.78 -5.38
C ASP A 147 -11.94 -16.65 -6.46
N GLU A 148 -11.64 -17.02 -7.72
CA GLU A 148 -12.63 -17.04 -8.82
C GLU A 148 -13.80 -17.99 -8.56
N SER A 149 -13.52 -19.15 -7.94
CA SER A 149 -14.57 -20.12 -7.60
C SER A 149 -15.52 -19.58 -6.52
N ILE A 150 -14.99 -18.84 -5.56
CA ILE A 150 -15.79 -18.18 -4.52
C ILE A 150 -16.60 -17.03 -5.12
N ASP A 151 -16.01 -16.22 -6.00
CA ASP A 151 -16.71 -15.12 -6.67
C ASP A 151 -17.91 -15.62 -7.49
N GLU A 152 -17.77 -16.74 -8.20
CA GLU A 152 -18.87 -17.37 -8.93
C GLU A 152 -19.97 -17.87 -7.97
N LEU A 153 -19.61 -18.58 -6.91
CA LEU A 153 -20.58 -19.07 -5.92
C LEU A 153 -21.37 -17.93 -5.25
N LEU A 154 -20.68 -16.83 -4.92
CA LEU A 154 -21.31 -15.64 -4.36
C LEU A 154 -22.23 -14.93 -5.38
N SER A 155 -21.79 -14.84 -6.62
CA SER A 155 -22.58 -14.24 -7.71
C SER A 155 -23.83 -15.05 -8.01
N PHE A 156 -23.70 -16.38 -8.09
CA PHE A 156 -24.81 -17.31 -8.22
C PHE A 156 -25.84 -17.13 -7.10
N HIS A 157 -25.38 -17.11 -5.84
CA HIS A 157 -26.25 -16.92 -4.69
C HIS A 157 -26.96 -15.56 -4.70
N LYS A 158 -26.25 -14.48 -5.05
CA LYS A 158 -26.82 -13.14 -5.15
C LYS A 158 -27.91 -13.08 -6.22
N TYR A 159 -27.63 -13.59 -7.41
CA TYR A 159 -28.58 -13.64 -8.53
C TYR A 159 -29.85 -14.40 -8.17
N HIS A 160 -29.72 -15.53 -7.46
CA HIS A 160 -30.88 -16.33 -7.09
C HIS A 160 -31.68 -15.73 -5.92
N ASN A 161 -31.04 -15.08 -4.94
CA ASN A 161 -31.79 -14.40 -3.88
C ASN A 161 -32.50 -13.12 -4.36
N GLU A 162 -31.88 -12.33 -5.23
CA GLU A 162 -32.53 -11.13 -5.80
C GLU A 162 -33.72 -11.49 -6.72
N ASN A 163 -33.69 -12.66 -7.37
CA ASN A 163 -34.80 -13.15 -8.19
C ASN A 163 -35.87 -13.94 -7.40
N SER A 164 -35.63 -14.25 -6.12
CA SER A 164 -36.62 -14.95 -5.28
C SER A 164 -37.72 -13.99 -4.77
N GLU A 165 -37.43 -12.70 -4.67
CA GLU A 165 -38.41 -11.69 -4.19
C GLU A 165 -39.44 -11.27 -5.25
N VAL A 166 -39.28 -11.66 -6.53
CA VAL A 166 -40.15 -11.23 -7.63
C VAL A 166 -41.25 -12.26 -7.97
N ASN A 167 -41.25 -13.44 -7.34
CA ASN A 167 -42.17 -14.54 -7.65
C ASN A 167 -43.30 -14.77 -6.62
N ASP A 168 -43.40 -13.92 -5.58
CA ASP A 168 -44.39 -14.06 -4.49
C ASP A 168 -45.62 -13.13 -4.62
N GLU A 169 -45.89 -12.56 -5.80
CA GLU A 169 -47.18 -11.89 -6.09
C GLU A 169 -47.92 -12.64 -7.21
N GLN A 170 -48.75 -13.62 -6.81
CA GLN A 170 -49.88 -14.14 -7.58
C GLN A 170 -51.13 -13.27 -7.38
#